data_AF-A0A6U6CWP5-F1
#
_entry.id   AF-A0A6U6CWP5-F1
#
_cell.length_a   1.000
_cell.length_b   1.000
_cell.length_c   1.000
_cell.angle_alpha   90.00
_cell.angle_beta   90.00
_cell.angle_gamma   90.00
#
_symmetry.space_group_name_H-M   'P 1'
#
loop_
_entity.id
_entity.type
_entity.pdbx_description
1 polymer ?
#
loop_
_entity_poly.entity_id
_entity_poly.type
_entity_poly.pdbx_seq_one_letter_code
_entity_poly.pdbx_strand_id
1 'polypeptide(L)'
;GGSNGAPAPPPPPPPPGMKAAAGSNETSQQGGVPKISKSWEVIQQFQALNRRAAASGGHAGRKGNGEEDASKNGKPQAAIADAVKQELEMKSSYMRQVVADREKYAEMILDLARQISKFAPKNMEQLDVFVAEVERRLGKLSDERMVLKAENFASVWPERKLDVMREAIAKKNEFETLLNSMDVTSERWGARSNVRDELVHVMEKFQQVKPQVDTHVREKDDLQRKFAHDKIPFDWNLLKRIQHGTVGLANYAMSMVLSAYHRLQDEANSNEVQHMRALMEEALRFAFKCHQFAGGFDQETTSLFVALNSALHPQESSTPAES
;
A
#
# COMPACT_ATOMS: atom_id res chain seq x y z
N GLY A 1 6.36 -68.65 -43.77
CA GLY A 1 7.60 -68.60 -42.95
C GLY A 1 7.71 -67.22 -42.35
N GLY A 2 8.27 -67.12 -41.13
CA GLY A 2 8.26 -65.94 -40.23
C GLY A 2 9.05 -64.73 -40.73
N SER A 3 9.29 -63.65 -40.00
CA SER A 3 8.91 -63.14 -38.66
C SER A 3 9.65 -61.78 -38.48
N ASN A 4 9.20 -60.94 -37.55
CA ASN A 4 9.78 -59.70 -37.00
C ASN A 4 9.48 -58.39 -37.77
N GLY A 5 9.12 -57.26 -37.15
CA GLY A 5 9.08 -56.84 -35.74
C GLY A 5 9.49 -55.34 -35.68
N ALA A 6 8.58 -54.47 -35.21
CA ALA A 6 8.76 -53.01 -35.20
C ALA A 6 9.65 -52.50 -34.04
N PRO A 7 10.40 -51.39 -34.18
CA PRO A 7 11.13 -50.78 -33.08
C PRO A 7 10.36 -49.63 -32.39
N ALA A 8 10.46 -49.58 -31.06
CA ALA A 8 9.96 -48.53 -30.17
C ALA A 8 10.97 -47.37 -30.01
N PRO A 9 10.55 -46.16 -29.60
CA PRO A 9 11.41 -44.99 -29.45
C PRO A 9 12.34 -45.04 -28.21
N PRO A 10 13.47 -44.30 -28.22
CA PRO A 10 14.54 -44.40 -27.23
C PRO A 10 14.26 -43.69 -25.88
N PRO A 11 14.91 -44.14 -24.78
CA PRO A 11 14.75 -43.60 -23.42
C PRO A 11 15.59 -42.33 -23.13
N PRO A 12 15.23 -41.55 -22.08
CA PRO A 12 15.88 -40.27 -21.74
C PRO A 12 17.21 -40.41 -20.97
N PRO A 13 18.15 -39.45 -21.11
CA PRO A 13 19.44 -39.45 -20.41
C PRO A 13 19.39 -38.85 -18.97
N PRO A 14 20.26 -39.33 -18.04
CA PRO A 14 20.30 -38.97 -16.62
C PRO A 14 21.20 -37.75 -16.28
N PRO A 15 21.09 -37.16 -15.06
CA PRO A 15 21.77 -35.93 -14.64
C PRO A 15 23.09 -36.19 -13.88
N PRO A 16 24.11 -35.32 -14.05
CA PRO A 16 25.25 -35.28 -13.12
C PRO A 16 25.51 -33.90 -12.52
N GLY A 17 25.77 -33.86 -11.21
CA GLY A 17 26.32 -32.71 -10.50
C GLY A 17 27.84 -32.78 -10.27
N MET A 18 28.35 -31.65 -9.77
CA MET A 18 29.58 -31.41 -8.98
C MET A 18 30.88 -30.92 -9.67
N LYS A 19 31.18 -29.62 -9.39
CA LYS A 19 32.48 -29.00 -8.98
C LYS A 19 33.60 -28.95 -10.06
N ALA A 20 34.47 -27.94 -10.19
CA ALA A 20 34.93 -26.87 -9.30
C ALA A 20 35.60 -25.70 -10.08
N ALA A 21 35.71 -24.55 -9.39
CA ALA A 21 36.86 -23.62 -9.32
C ALA A 21 37.19 -22.60 -10.44
N ALA A 22 37.43 -21.37 -9.94
CA ALA A 22 38.21 -20.24 -10.49
C ALA A 22 37.58 -19.50 -11.68
N GLY A 23 37.46 -18.17 -11.70
CA GLY A 23 37.96 -17.06 -10.89
C GLY A 23 38.03 -15.83 -11.80
N SER A 24 37.73 -14.62 -11.27
CA SER A 24 37.92 -13.26 -11.85
C SER A 24 37.22 -12.94 -13.19
N ASN A 25 36.56 -11.79 -13.42
CA ASN A 25 36.81 -10.42 -12.98
C ASN A 25 35.52 -9.57 -13.12
N GLU A 26 35.38 -8.58 -12.22
CA GLU A 26 34.86 -7.18 -12.32
C GLU A 26 33.97 -6.76 -13.53
N THR A 27 32.94 -5.89 -13.44
CA THR A 27 32.91 -4.51 -12.91
C THR A 27 31.47 -3.92 -12.92
N SER A 28 31.19 -3.00 -11.97
CA SER A 28 30.18 -1.90 -11.94
C SER A 28 28.68 -2.23 -11.75
N GLN A 29 28.07 -1.89 -10.60
CA GLN A 29 27.72 -0.57 -10.01
C GLN A 29 26.33 -0.04 -10.46
N GLN A 30 25.31 -0.13 -9.59
CA GLN A 30 24.65 1.01 -8.92
C GLN A 30 23.26 0.64 -8.33
N GLY A 31 23.01 1.11 -7.10
CA GLY A 31 21.65 1.45 -6.64
C GLY A 31 20.94 0.46 -5.70
N GLY A 32 21.53 0.10 -4.56
CA GLY A 32 20.83 -0.64 -3.50
C GLY A 32 21.14 -0.09 -2.11
N VAL A 33 20.13 0.47 -1.44
CA VAL A 33 20.18 0.92 -0.04
C VAL A 33 20.79 -0.20 0.82
N PRO A 34 21.77 0.06 1.72
CA PRO A 34 22.39 -0.98 2.51
C PRO A 34 21.33 -1.66 3.39
N LYS A 35 21.05 -2.93 3.10
CA LYS A 35 20.10 -3.74 3.86
C LYS A 35 20.69 -3.95 5.26
N ILE A 36 20.20 -3.18 6.23
CA ILE A 36 20.57 -3.33 7.63
C ILE A 36 20.15 -4.73 8.07
N SER A 37 21.12 -5.61 8.29
CA SER A 37 20.90 -6.94 8.84
C SER A 37 21.55 -7.02 10.21
N LYS A 38 20.93 -7.77 11.12
CA LYS A 38 21.53 -8.09 12.41
C LYS A 38 22.73 -9.00 12.16
N SER A 39 23.94 -8.42 12.11
CA SER A 39 25.16 -9.22 12.06
C SER A 39 25.22 -10.11 13.29
N TRP A 40 25.28 -11.41 13.05
CA TRP A 40 25.43 -12.42 14.09
C TRP A 40 26.75 -12.25 14.83
N GLU A 41 27.80 -11.78 14.16
CA GLU A 41 29.10 -11.50 14.79
C GLU A 41 29.00 -10.37 15.82
N VAL A 42 28.29 -9.27 15.50
CA VAL A 42 28.08 -8.15 16.43
C VAL A 42 27.33 -8.60 17.69
N ILE A 43 26.32 -9.47 17.53
CA ILE A 43 25.57 -10.04 18.65
C ILE A 43 26.48 -10.90 19.53
N GLN A 44 27.33 -11.75 18.94
CA GLN A 44 28.27 -12.56 19.72
C GLN A 44 29.30 -11.72 20.48
N GLN A 45 29.83 -10.68 19.85
CA GLN A 45 30.80 -9.78 20.48
C GLN A 45 30.18 -9.00 21.65
N PHE A 46 28.95 -8.50 21.49
CA PHE A 46 28.22 -7.84 22.57
C PHE A 46 27.93 -8.80 23.74
N GLN A 47 27.52 -10.04 23.45
CA GLN A 47 27.33 -11.07 24.48
C GLN A 47 28.65 -11.47 25.17
N ALA A 48 29.77 -11.46 24.45
CA ALA A 48 31.10 -11.70 25.02
C ALA A 48 31.54 -10.55 25.95
N LEU A 49 31.29 -9.30 25.55
CA LEU A 49 31.50 -8.10 26.38
C LEU A 49 30.70 -8.18 27.69
N ASN A 50 29.41 -8.53 27.63
CA ASN A 50 28.58 -8.64 28.82
C ASN A 50 28.97 -9.81 29.73
N ARG A 51 29.43 -10.95 29.19
CA ARG A 51 30.01 -12.04 30.00
C ARG A 51 31.28 -11.61 30.72
N ARG A 52 32.11 -10.79 30.07
CA ARG A 52 33.37 -10.31 30.62
C ARG A 52 33.15 -9.22 31.68
N ALA A 53 32.14 -8.37 31.50
CA ALA A 53 31.69 -7.41 32.49
C ALA A 53 31.09 -8.11 33.74
N ALA A 54 30.31 -9.18 33.54
CA ALA A 54 29.78 -9.99 34.65
C ALA A 54 30.87 -10.74 35.44
N ALA A 55 31.97 -11.14 34.78
CA ALA A 55 33.10 -11.82 35.42
C ALA A 55 34.08 -10.85 36.15
N SER A 56 34.00 -9.54 35.91
CA SER A 56 34.93 -8.53 36.44
C SER A 56 34.41 -7.81 37.71
N GLY A 57 33.19 -8.12 38.16
CA GLY A 57 32.47 -7.35 39.20
C GLY A 57 32.47 -7.93 40.62
N GLY A 58 33.32 -8.90 40.96
CA GLY A 58 33.32 -9.52 42.30
C GLY A 58 34.66 -9.42 43.00
N HIS A 59 34.83 -8.43 43.88
CA HIS A 59 35.94 -8.39 44.83
C HIS A 59 35.46 -8.61 46.27
N ALA A 60 36.18 -9.54 46.92
CA ALA A 60 36.35 -9.77 48.36
C ALA A 60 35.21 -10.44 49.16
N GLY A 61 35.49 -11.65 49.66
CA GLY A 61 34.83 -12.14 50.88
C GLY A 61 34.91 -13.64 51.19
N ARG A 62 35.99 -14.07 51.87
CA ARG A 62 35.97 -15.06 52.97
C ARG A 62 35.81 -16.57 52.65
N LYS A 63 36.94 -17.29 52.74
CA LYS A 63 37.21 -18.60 53.39
C LYS A 63 36.03 -19.58 53.62
N GLY A 64 36.17 -20.81 53.10
CA GLY A 64 35.47 -22.01 53.60
C GLY A 64 35.80 -23.25 52.77
N ASN A 65 36.47 -24.22 53.40
CA ASN A 65 36.85 -25.53 52.87
C ASN A 65 35.62 -26.45 52.75
N GLY A 66 35.54 -27.33 51.75
CA GLY A 66 34.46 -28.33 51.66
C GLY A 66 34.43 -29.07 50.33
N GLU A 67 34.74 -30.35 50.41
CA GLU A 67 34.72 -31.37 49.36
C GLU A 67 33.28 -31.80 49.01
N GLU A 68 33.15 -32.67 48.00
CA GLU A 68 31.96 -33.47 47.60
C GLU A 68 31.04 -32.95 46.47
N ASP A 69 31.28 -33.54 45.29
CA ASP A 69 30.39 -34.44 44.53
C ASP A 69 29.02 -33.99 43.98
N ALA A 70 28.78 -34.51 42.76
CA ALA A 70 27.52 -34.75 42.06
C ALA A 70 26.46 -33.63 41.94
N SER A 71 26.15 -33.23 40.70
CA SER A 71 25.00 -33.83 40.00
C SER A 71 24.59 -33.05 38.75
N LYS A 72 24.17 -33.81 37.75
CA LYS A 72 23.59 -33.41 36.48
C LYS A 72 22.25 -32.68 36.72
N ASN A 73 22.10 -31.45 36.22
CA ASN A 73 20.88 -31.03 35.52
C ASN A 73 21.07 -29.64 34.89
N GLY A 74 21.45 -29.62 33.60
CA GLY A 74 21.30 -28.45 32.76
C GLY A 74 19.83 -28.23 32.45
N LYS A 75 19.16 -27.39 33.26
CA LYS A 75 17.94 -26.60 32.97
C LYS A 75 17.48 -25.83 34.24
N PRO A 76 18.20 -24.76 34.66
CA PRO A 76 17.53 -23.69 35.42
C PRO A 76 17.53 -22.35 34.67
N GLN A 77 18.47 -22.15 33.74
CA GLN A 77 18.77 -20.81 33.25
C GLN A 77 17.73 -20.25 32.27
N ALA A 78 17.05 -21.11 31.50
CA ALA A 78 15.94 -20.68 30.62
C ALA A 78 14.65 -20.39 31.39
N ALA A 79 14.31 -21.22 32.40
CA ALA A 79 13.15 -20.99 33.24
C ALA A 79 13.34 -19.78 34.18
N ILE A 80 14.57 -19.54 34.67
CA ILE A 80 14.91 -18.34 35.41
C ILE A 80 14.95 -17.12 34.47
N ALA A 81 15.42 -17.25 33.23
CA ALA A 81 15.37 -16.14 32.27
C ALA A 81 13.93 -15.79 31.86
N ASP A 82 13.05 -16.76 31.65
CA ASP A 82 11.64 -16.54 31.37
C ASP A 82 10.88 -16.02 32.60
N ALA A 83 11.20 -16.52 33.81
CA ALA A 83 10.63 -16.01 35.06
C ALA A 83 11.13 -14.58 35.36
N VAL A 84 12.41 -14.29 35.16
CA VAL A 84 12.99 -12.94 35.30
C VAL A 84 12.47 -12.02 34.21
N LYS A 85 12.24 -12.49 32.99
CA LYS A 85 11.61 -11.72 31.92
C LYS A 85 10.14 -11.42 32.24
N GLN A 86 9.38 -12.40 32.71
CA GLN A 86 8.02 -12.18 33.22
C GLN A 86 8.02 -11.24 34.44
N GLU A 87 9.01 -11.33 35.31
CA GLU A 87 9.13 -10.48 36.50
C GLU A 87 9.54 -9.05 36.15
N LEU A 88 10.44 -8.86 35.17
CA LEU A 88 10.82 -7.55 34.63
C LEU A 88 9.68 -6.93 33.81
N GLU A 89 8.96 -7.75 33.03
CA GLU A 89 7.75 -7.35 32.31
C GLU A 89 6.70 -6.89 33.33
N MET A 90 6.34 -7.69 34.34
CA MET A 90 5.34 -7.34 35.36
C MET A 90 5.71 -6.13 36.25
N LYS A 91 7.00 -5.87 36.48
CA LYS A 91 7.46 -4.73 37.33
C LYS A 91 7.76 -3.45 36.53
N SER A 92 7.84 -3.53 35.20
CA SER A 92 8.10 -2.37 34.36
C SER A 92 7.01 -1.30 34.55
N SER A 93 7.41 -0.02 34.52
CA SER A 93 6.45 1.10 34.56
C SER A 93 5.38 0.97 33.48
N TYR A 94 5.76 0.39 32.34
CA TYR A 94 4.88 0.11 31.21
C TYR A 94 3.76 -0.88 31.57
N MET A 95 4.07 -2.07 32.10
CA MET A 95 3.02 -3.04 32.46
C MET A 95 2.14 -2.54 33.61
N ARG A 96 2.70 -1.79 34.55
CA ARG A 96 1.89 -1.11 35.58
C ARG A 96 0.90 -0.14 34.95
N GLN A 97 1.31 0.62 33.92
CA GLN A 97 0.42 1.50 33.19
C GLN A 97 -0.66 0.72 32.43
N VAL A 98 -0.31 -0.39 31.77
CA VAL A 98 -1.29 -1.27 31.09
C VAL A 98 -2.32 -1.83 32.07
N VAL A 99 -1.88 -2.29 33.25
CA VAL A 99 -2.79 -2.78 34.30
C VAL A 99 -3.67 -1.66 34.84
N ALA A 100 -3.11 -0.48 35.09
CA ALA A 100 -3.87 0.69 35.53
C ALA A 100 -4.92 1.12 34.49
N ASP A 101 -4.58 1.09 33.20
CA ASP A 101 -5.50 1.41 32.11
C ASP A 101 -6.64 0.37 32.02
N ARG A 102 -6.34 -0.92 32.24
CA ARG A 102 -7.38 -1.98 32.28
C ARG A 102 -8.41 -1.71 33.37
N GLU A 103 -7.97 -1.32 34.57
CA GLU A 103 -8.87 -1.02 35.69
C GLU A 103 -9.64 0.29 35.45
N LYS A 104 -8.93 1.35 35.05
CA LYS A 104 -9.50 2.69 34.86
C LYS A 104 -10.52 2.74 33.71
N TYR A 105 -10.29 2.01 32.63
CA TYR A 105 -11.11 2.08 31.43
C TYR A 105 -11.96 0.82 31.20
N ALA A 106 -12.08 -0.09 32.18
CA ALA A 106 -12.85 -1.32 32.05
C ALA A 106 -14.29 -1.10 31.57
N GLU A 107 -15.02 -0.18 32.21
CA GLU A 107 -16.41 0.13 31.83
C GLU A 107 -16.49 0.69 30.40
N MET A 108 -15.55 1.58 30.05
CA MET A 108 -15.46 2.16 28.71
C MET A 108 -15.23 1.07 27.65
N ILE A 109 -14.35 0.10 27.92
CA ILE A 109 -14.01 -1.00 27.00
C ILE A 109 -15.21 -1.94 26.84
N LEU A 110 -15.86 -2.34 27.93
CA LEU A 110 -17.03 -3.22 27.89
C LEU A 110 -18.22 -2.56 27.17
N ASP A 111 -18.42 -1.26 27.38
CA ASP A 111 -19.40 -0.47 26.65
C ASP A 111 -19.07 -0.41 25.14
N LEU A 112 -17.83 -0.10 24.77
CA LEU A 112 -17.39 -0.12 23.37
C LEU A 112 -17.59 -1.50 22.72
N ALA A 113 -17.21 -2.58 23.41
CA ALA A 113 -17.37 -3.94 22.91
C ALA A 113 -18.84 -4.23 22.57
N ARG A 114 -19.77 -3.81 23.44
CA ARG A 114 -21.21 -3.94 23.23
C ARG A 114 -21.68 -3.09 22.04
N GLN A 115 -21.23 -1.83 21.96
CA GLN A 115 -21.58 -0.92 20.88
C GLN A 115 -21.11 -1.45 19.53
N ILE A 116 -19.83 -1.79 19.39
CA ILE A 116 -19.24 -2.33 18.15
C ILE A 116 -19.98 -3.61 17.72
N SER A 117 -20.24 -4.52 18.65
CA SER A 117 -20.96 -5.78 18.37
C SER A 117 -22.35 -5.53 17.78
N LYS A 118 -23.10 -4.56 18.33
CA LYS A 118 -24.47 -4.24 17.90
C LYS A 118 -24.56 -3.24 16.76
N PHE A 119 -23.49 -2.50 16.48
CA PHE A 119 -23.50 -1.44 15.50
C PHE A 119 -23.78 -1.98 14.09
N ALA A 120 -24.76 -1.40 13.41
CA ALA A 120 -25.15 -1.73 12.05
C ALA A 120 -25.36 -0.43 11.28
N PRO A 121 -24.29 0.15 10.70
CA PRO A 121 -24.36 1.46 10.04
C PRO A 121 -25.26 1.40 8.81
N LYS A 122 -26.05 2.45 8.58
CA LYS A 122 -26.90 2.56 7.39
C LYS A 122 -26.14 3.08 6.16
N ASN A 123 -25.12 3.90 6.40
CA ASN A 123 -24.31 4.54 5.39
C ASN A 123 -22.87 4.73 5.88
N MET A 124 -22.00 5.18 4.97
CA MET A 124 -20.57 5.37 5.27
C MET A 124 -20.36 6.52 6.27
N GLU A 125 -21.21 7.54 6.29
CA GLU A 125 -21.07 8.67 7.22
C GLU A 125 -21.28 8.23 8.68
N GLN A 126 -22.28 7.39 8.93
CA GLN A 126 -22.48 6.81 10.27
C GLN A 126 -21.31 5.93 10.68
N LEU A 127 -20.77 5.14 9.75
CA LEU A 127 -19.59 4.31 10.00
C LEU A 127 -18.38 5.18 10.37
N ASP A 128 -18.15 6.26 9.62
CA ASP A 128 -17.03 7.19 9.81
C ASP A 128 -17.07 7.84 11.21
N VAL A 129 -18.22 8.42 11.57
CA VAL A 129 -18.43 9.04 12.90
C VAL A 129 -18.26 8.02 14.03
N PHE A 130 -18.80 6.81 13.85
CA PHE A 130 -18.71 5.77 14.87
C PHE A 130 -17.27 5.29 15.06
N VAL A 131 -16.56 4.97 13.98
CA VAL A 131 -15.15 4.54 14.05
C VAL A 131 -14.30 5.64 14.66
N ALA A 132 -14.48 6.90 14.26
CA ALA A 132 -13.75 8.03 14.85
C ALA A 132 -13.96 8.14 16.37
N GLU A 133 -15.18 7.93 16.85
CA GLU A 133 -15.47 7.92 18.30
C GLU A 133 -14.84 6.72 19.02
N VAL A 134 -14.85 5.54 18.40
CA VAL A 134 -14.16 4.35 18.92
C VAL A 134 -12.66 4.63 19.04
N GLU A 135 -12.01 5.11 17.96
CA GLU A 135 -10.59 5.44 17.96
C GLU A 135 -10.24 6.52 19.00
N ARG A 136 -11.08 7.55 19.14
CA ARG A 136 -10.88 8.60 20.14
C ARG A 136 -10.94 8.05 21.57
N ARG A 137 -11.82 7.09 21.84
CA ARG A 137 -11.93 6.44 23.15
C ARG A 137 -10.77 5.47 23.39
N LEU A 138 -10.41 4.66 22.41
CA LEU A 138 -9.29 3.71 22.49
C LEU A 138 -7.93 4.42 22.56
N GLY A 139 -7.78 5.59 21.95
CA GLY A 139 -6.57 6.42 22.04
C GLY A 139 -6.25 6.96 23.43
N LYS A 140 -7.13 6.76 24.42
CA LYS A 140 -6.84 7.03 25.84
C LYS A 140 -6.02 5.93 26.51
N LEU A 141 -5.95 4.75 25.90
CA LEU A 141 -5.18 3.61 26.38
C LEU A 141 -3.72 3.79 25.97
N SER A 142 -2.80 3.48 26.88
CA SER A 142 -1.37 3.57 26.61
C SER A 142 -0.90 2.50 25.63
N ASP A 143 -1.56 1.34 25.64
CA ASP A 143 -1.37 0.26 24.67
C ASP A 143 -2.70 -0.48 24.45
N GLU A 144 -3.39 -0.16 23.36
CA GLU A 144 -4.67 -0.77 22.99
C GLU A 144 -4.59 -2.30 22.99
N ARG A 145 -3.58 -2.87 22.32
CA ARG A 145 -3.45 -4.31 22.13
C ARG A 145 -3.24 -5.04 23.45
N MET A 146 -2.35 -4.54 24.30
CA MET A 146 -2.06 -5.17 25.59
C MET A 146 -3.19 -5.00 26.60
N VAL A 147 -3.91 -3.87 26.56
CA VAL A 147 -5.09 -3.67 27.41
C VAL A 147 -6.21 -4.63 27.00
N LEU A 148 -6.54 -4.69 25.70
CA LEU A 148 -7.65 -5.51 25.19
C LEU A 148 -7.39 -7.02 25.19
N LYS A 149 -6.12 -7.45 25.16
CA LYS A 149 -5.74 -8.87 25.25
C LYS A 149 -5.97 -9.50 26.63
N ALA A 150 -6.28 -8.70 27.66
CA ALA A 150 -6.63 -9.26 28.97
C ALA A 150 -7.83 -10.20 28.84
N GLU A 151 -7.81 -11.36 29.52
CA GLU A 151 -8.85 -12.39 29.38
C GLU A 151 -10.27 -11.85 29.59
N ASN A 152 -10.44 -10.91 30.53
CA ASN A 152 -11.71 -10.25 30.82
C ASN A 152 -12.30 -9.48 29.63
N PHE A 153 -11.47 -9.00 28.70
CA PHE A 153 -11.93 -8.25 27.53
C PHE A 153 -11.83 -9.09 26.25
N ALA A 154 -10.80 -9.94 26.11
CA ALA A 154 -10.54 -10.72 24.91
C ALA A 154 -11.72 -11.62 24.49
N SER A 155 -12.50 -12.12 25.45
CA SER A 155 -13.68 -12.95 25.18
C SER A 155 -14.89 -12.18 24.64
N VAL A 156 -14.97 -10.87 24.92
CA VAL A 156 -16.12 -10.01 24.57
C VAL A 156 -15.78 -9.02 23.47
N TRP A 157 -14.50 -8.71 23.28
CA TRP A 157 -14.04 -7.70 22.35
C TRP A 157 -14.27 -8.13 20.89
N PRO A 158 -15.07 -7.40 20.10
CA PRO A 158 -15.38 -7.76 18.72
C PRO A 158 -14.28 -7.32 17.75
N GLU A 159 -13.05 -7.82 17.97
CA GLU A 159 -11.83 -7.43 17.24
C GLU A 159 -12.02 -7.49 15.73
N ARG A 160 -12.46 -8.66 15.23
CA ARG A 160 -12.70 -8.88 13.79
C ARG A 160 -13.64 -7.82 13.19
N LYS A 161 -14.72 -7.50 13.88
CA LYS A 161 -15.73 -6.57 13.36
C LYS A 161 -15.20 -5.14 13.34
N LEU A 162 -14.46 -4.74 14.39
CA LEU A 162 -13.79 -3.45 14.44
C LEU A 162 -12.74 -3.34 13.33
N ASP A 163 -11.96 -4.39 13.09
CA ASP A 163 -10.95 -4.39 12.03
C ASP A 163 -11.58 -4.24 10.64
N VAL A 164 -12.71 -4.91 10.38
CA VAL A 164 -13.45 -4.73 9.13
C VAL A 164 -14.00 -3.30 8.98
N MET A 165 -14.47 -2.68 10.07
CA MET A 165 -14.88 -1.27 10.06
C MET A 165 -13.71 -0.33 9.76
N ARG A 166 -12.56 -0.53 10.42
CA ARG A 166 -11.32 0.22 10.20
C ARG A 166 -10.85 0.10 8.75
N GLU A 167 -10.88 -1.11 8.20
CA GLU A 167 -10.50 -1.39 6.82
C GLU A 167 -11.44 -0.73 5.80
N ALA A 168 -12.75 -0.72 6.06
CA ALA A 168 -13.70 0.00 5.22
C ALA A 168 -13.43 1.51 5.22
N ILE A 169 -13.16 2.12 6.39
CA ILE A 169 -12.79 3.54 6.46
C ILE A 169 -11.45 3.82 5.78
N ALA A 170 -10.44 2.97 5.98
CA ALA A 170 -9.16 3.09 5.30
C ALA A 170 -9.31 3.02 3.77
N LYS A 171 -10.13 2.10 3.27
CA LYS A 171 -10.40 1.94 1.83
C LYS A 171 -11.14 3.13 1.24
N LYS A 172 -12.12 3.69 1.96
CA LYS A 172 -12.80 4.94 1.58
C LYS A 172 -11.78 6.09 1.46
N ASN A 173 -10.95 6.27 2.48
CA ASN A 173 -9.96 7.36 2.50
C ASN A 173 -8.91 7.20 1.40
N GLU A 174 -8.50 5.98 1.08
CA GLU A 174 -7.65 5.68 -0.08
C GLU A 174 -8.32 6.14 -1.38
N PHE A 175 -9.59 5.81 -1.58
CA PHE A 175 -10.34 6.21 -2.77
C PHE A 175 -10.52 7.73 -2.88
N GLU A 176 -10.82 8.41 -1.77
CA GLU A 176 -10.92 9.87 -1.71
C GLU A 176 -9.58 10.55 -1.97
N THR A 177 -8.49 9.99 -1.43
CA THR A 177 -7.13 10.49 -1.70
C THR A 177 -6.79 10.39 -3.18
N LEU A 178 -7.15 9.28 -3.84
CA LEU A 178 -6.96 9.12 -5.28
C LEU A 178 -7.76 10.15 -6.08
N LEU A 179 -9.04 10.33 -5.75
CA LEU A 179 -9.90 11.35 -6.37
C LEU A 179 -9.30 12.75 -6.25
N ASN A 180 -8.98 13.17 -5.03
CA ASN A 180 -8.44 14.51 -4.76
C ASN A 180 -7.10 14.72 -5.47
N SER A 181 -6.30 13.67 -5.62
CA SER A 181 -5.04 13.76 -6.35
C SER A 181 -5.21 14.00 -7.85
N MET A 182 -6.40 13.76 -8.41
CA MET A 182 -6.76 14.04 -9.81
C MET A 182 -7.62 15.30 -9.98
N ASP A 183 -7.90 16.04 -8.90
CA ASP A 183 -8.73 17.25 -8.96
C ASP A 183 -8.00 18.38 -9.67
N VAL A 184 -8.29 18.54 -10.96
CA VAL A 184 -7.70 19.55 -11.87
C VAL A 184 -8.02 21.00 -11.50
N THR A 185 -8.95 21.23 -10.55
CA THR A 185 -9.30 22.58 -10.07
C THR A 185 -8.37 23.09 -8.96
N SER A 186 -7.57 22.20 -8.37
CA SER A 186 -6.65 22.55 -7.29
C SER A 186 -5.39 23.28 -7.80
N GLU A 187 -4.78 24.10 -6.93
CA GLU A 187 -3.60 24.95 -7.24
C GLU A 187 -2.36 24.18 -7.73
N ARG A 188 -2.36 22.85 -7.62
CA ARG A 188 -1.28 21.98 -8.09
C ARG A 188 -1.22 21.87 -9.62
N TRP A 189 -2.31 22.19 -10.31
CA TRP A 189 -2.45 22.13 -11.77
C TRP A 189 -2.31 23.51 -12.38
N GLY A 190 -1.75 23.58 -13.58
CA GLY A 190 -1.49 24.85 -14.28
C GLY A 190 -0.32 25.64 -13.70
N ALA A 191 0.42 25.03 -12.77
CA ALA A 191 1.57 25.64 -12.10
C ALA A 191 2.90 25.41 -12.83
N ARG A 192 2.91 24.70 -13.96
CA ARG A 192 4.12 24.44 -14.75
C ARG A 192 4.36 25.55 -15.77
N SER A 193 5.65 25.72 -16.11
CA SER A 193 6.11 26.87 -16.90
C SER A 193 5.62 26.86 -18.35
N ASN A 194 5.30 25.68 -18.90
CA ASN A 194 4.82 25.53 -20.26
C ASN A 194 3.84 24.35 -20.40
N VAL A 195 3.11 24.36 -21.52
CA VAL A 195 2.06 23.39 -21.86
C VAL A 195 2.58 21.95 -21.96
N ARG A 196 3.82 21.77 -22.43
CA ARG A 196 4.43 20.45 -22.56
C ARG A 196 4.67 19.82 -21.19
N ASP A 197 5.27 20.56 -20.26
CA ASP A 197 5.56 20.06 -18.92
C ASP A 197 4.28 19.74 -18.15
N GLU A 198 3.24 20.56 -18.33
CA GLU A 198 1.92 20.29 -17.75
C GLU A 198 1.27 19.04 -18.37
N LEU A 199 1.38 18.84 -19.69
CA LEU A 199 0.86 17.65 -20.36
C LEU A 199 1.54 16.37 -19.85
N VAL A 200 2.88 16.39 -19.73
CA VAL A 200 3.65 15.29 -19.14
C VAL A 200 3.19 15.01 -17.71
N HIS A 201 2.98 16.05 -16.90
CA HIS A 201 2.51 15.89 -15.51
C HIS A 201 1.15 15.19 -15.43
N VAL A 202 0.19 15.57 -16.29
CA VAL A 202 -1.13 14.93 -16.37
C VAL A 202 -1.00 13.45 -16.75
N MET A 203 -0.15 13.14 -17.74
CA MET A 203 0.09 11.78 -18.20
C MET A 203 0.74 10.90 -17.13
N GLU A 204 1.76 11.42 -16.43
CA GLU A 204 2.38 10.75 -15.29
C GLU A 204 1.36 10.46 -14.18
N LYS A 205 0.46 11.41 -13.91
CA LYS A 205 -0.57 11.22 -12.89
C LYS A 205 -1.51 10.06 -13.25
N PHE A 206 -1.92 9.96 -14.50
CA PHE A 206 -2.69 8.82 -14.98
C PHE A 206 -1.92 7.50 -14.84
N GLN A 207 -0.63 7.48 -15.20
CA GLN A 207 0.21 6.28 -15.06
C GLN A 207 0.36 5.81 -13.61
N GLN A 208 0.34 6.74 -12.64
CA GLN A 208 0.36 6.42 -11.21
C GLN A 208 -0.99 5.85 -10.73
N VAL A 209 -2.11 6.44 -11.16
CA VAL A 209 -3.46 6.07 -10.68
C VAL A 209 -3.95 4.76 -11.30
N LYS A 210 -3.72 4.55 -12.60
CA LYS A 210 -4.21 3.38 -13.33
C LYS A 210 -3.95 2.04 -12.61
N PRO A 211 -2.72 1.67 -12.21
CA PRO A 211 -2.45 0.38 -11.58
C PRO A 211 -3.11 0.21 -10.21
N GLN A 212 -3.31 1.31 -9.47
CA GLN A 212 -4.01 1.28 -8.17
C GLN A 212 -5.49 0.96 -8.39
N VAL A 213 -6.13 1.62 -9.36
CA VAL A 213 -7.53 1.34 -9.71
C VAL A 213 -7.70 -0.08 -10.24
N ASP A 214 -6.82 -0.55 -11.12
CA ASP A 214 -6.86 -1.93 -11.61
C ASP A 214 -6.79 -2.95 -10.46
N THR A 215 -5.98 -2.68 -9.43
CA THR A 215 -5.88 -3.51 -8.23
C THR A 215 -7.20 -3.49 -7.45
N HIS A 216 -7.78 -2.32 -7.23
CA HIS A 216 -9.07 -2.18 -6.54
C HIS A 216 -10.24 -2.82 -7.29
N VAL A 217 -10.24 -2.78 -8.63
CA VAL A 217 -11.24 -3.47 -9.44
C VAL A 217 -11.16 -4.99 -9.24
N ARG A 218 -9.96 -5.56 -9.15
CA ARG A 218 -9.76 -7.01 -8.92
C ARG A 218 -10.18 -7.42 -7.51
N GLU A 219 -9.86 -6.62 -6.51
CA GLU A 219 -10.16 -6.91 -5.10
C GLU A 219 -11.62 -6.59 -4.70
N LYS A 220 -12.36 -5.88 -5.56
CA LYS A 220 -13.71 -5.39 -5.28
C LYS A 220 -14.64 -6.48 -4.77
N ASP A 221 -14.72 -7.62 -5.46
CA ASP A 221 -15.70 -8.67 -5.15
C ASP A 221 -15.37 -9.39 -3.82
N ASP A 222 -14.09 -9.48 -3.47
CA ASP A 222 -13.64 -10.02 -2.18
C ASP A 222 -13.98 -9.05 -1.04
N LEU A 223 -13.65 -7.77 -1.20
CA LEU A 223 -13.95 -6.73 -0.22
C LEU A 223 -15.47 -6.54 -0.06
N GLN A 224 -16.23 -6.58 -1.15
CA GLN A 224 -17.69 -6.47 -1.11
C GLN A 224 -18.31 -7.62 -0.32
N ARG A 225 -17.84 -8.86 -0.51
CA ARG A 225 -18.29 -10.02 0.29
C ARG A 225 -17.90 -9.87 1.76
N LYS A 226 -16.67 -9.44 2.03
CA LYS A 226 -16.16 -9.23 3.38
C LYS A 226 -16.97 -8.18 4.15
N PHE A 227 -17.20 -7.02 3.55
CA PHE A 227 -18.00 -5.95 4.16
C PHE A 227 -19.46 -6.36 4.33
N ALA A 228 -20.04 -7.05 3.35
CA ALA A 228 -21.41 -7.56 3.44
C ALA A 228 -21.59 -8.60 4.58
N HIS A 229 -20.62 -9.49 4.78
CA HIS A 229 -20.64 -10.48 5.86
C HIS A 229 -20.81 -9.82 7.25
N ASP A 230 -20.07 -8.73 7.49
CA ASP A 230 -20.11 -7.99 8.75
C ASP A 230 -21.13 -6.83 8.75
N LYS A 231 -22.01 -6.78 7.74
CA LYS A 231 -23.08 -5.76 7.56
C LYS A 231 -22.54 -4.33 7.54
N ILE A 232 -21.37 -4.14 6.94
CA ILE A 232 -20.75 -2.84 6.76
C ILE A 232 -21.13 -2.31 5.36
N PRO A 233 -21.84 -1.17 5.25
CA PRO A 233 -22.11 -0.55 3.97
C PRO A 233 -20.79 -0.02 3.40
N PHE A 234 -20.64 -0.07 2.08
CA PHE A 234 -19.52 0.55 1.38
C PHE A 234 -19.99 1.10 0.03
N ASP A 235 -19.69 2.37 -0.24
CA ASP A 235 -20.07 3.00 -1.50
C ASP A 235 -19.08 2.65 -2.62
N TRP A 236 -19.42 1.63 -3.40
CA TRP A 236 -18.63 1.21 -4.57
C TRP A 236 -18.70 2.19 -5.74
N ASN A 237 -19.58 3.20 -5.72
CA ASN A 237 -19.58 4.24 -6.74
C ASN A 237 -18.32 5.12 -6.64
N LEU A 238 -17.64 5.16 -5.49
CA LEU A 238 -16.33 5.80 -5.35
C LEU A 238 -15.33 5.27 -6.38
N LEU A 239 -15.31 3.96 -6.64
CA LEU A 239 -14.40 3.36 -7.63
C LEU A 239 -14.72 3.85 -9.05
N LYS A 240 -16.02 3.94 -9.40
CA LYS A 240 -16.46 4.51 -10.68
C LYS A 240 -16.10 6.00 -10.79
N ARG A 241 -16.23 6.75 -9.70
CA ARG A 241 -15.82 8.16 -9.64
C ARG A 241 -14.32 8.31 -9.90
N ILE A 242 -13.47 7.41 -9.37
CA ILE A 242 -12.03 7.43 -9.65
C ILE A 242 -11.78 7.18 -11.14
N GLN A 243 -12.47 6.21 -11.75
CA GLN A 243 -12.38 5.97 -13.20
C GLN A 243 -12.79 7.21 -14.00
N HIS A 244 -13.91 7.87 -13.65
CA HIS A 244 -14.28 9.15 -14.26
C HIS A 244 -13.29 10.28 -13.99
N GLY A 245 -12.62 10.32 -12.83
CA GLY A 245 -11.56 11.29 -12.56
C GLY A 245 -10.44 11.24 -13.60
N THR A 246 -10.15 10.06 -14.17
CA THR A 246 -9.19 9.95 -15.28
C THR A 246 -9.68 10.58 -16.59
N VAL A 247 -11.00 10.63 -16.81
CA VAL A 247 -11.61 11.39 -17.92
C VAL A 247 -11.45 12.89 -17.69
N GLY A 248 -11.58 13.35 -16.43
CA GLY A 248 -11.26 14.73 -16.05
C GLY A 248 -9.82 15.14 -16.40
N LEU A 249 -8.84 14.25 -16.19
CA LEU A 249 -7.45 14.46 -16.62
C LEU A 249 -7.34 14.62 -18.15
N ALA A 250 -8.05 13.78 -18.91
CA ALA A 250 -8.07 13.87 -20.38
C ALA A 250 -8.70 15.18 -20.86
N ASN A 251 -9.85 15.57 -20.30
CA ASN A 251 -10.51 16.84 -20.61
C ASN A 251 -9.57 18.02 -20.34
N TYR A 252 -8.93 18.06 -19.17
CA TYR A 252 -7.97 19.09 -18.82
C TYR A 252 -6.79 19.17 -19.81
N ALA A 253 -6.18 18.02 -20.13
CA ALA A 253 -5.08 17.96 -21.10
C ALA A 253 -5.49 18.50 -22.47
N MET A 254 -6.63 18.05 -23.00
CA MET A 254 -7.15 18.48 -24.31
C MET A 254 -7.52 19.98 -24.32
N SER A 255 -8.20 20.46 -23.28
CA SER A 255 -8.60 21.86 -23.14
C SER A 255 -7.39 22.80 -23.10
N MET A 256 -6.35 22.40 -22.36
CA MET A 256 -5.12 23.16 -22.23
C MET A 256 -4.40 23.30 -23.58
N VAL A 257 -4.16 22.18 -24.29
CA VAL A 257 -3.44 22.22 -25.58
C VAL A 257 -4.25 22.94 -26.66
N LEU A 258 -5.58 22.76 -26.70
CA LEU A 258 -6.45 23.46 -27.64
C LEU A 258 -6.43 24.97 -27.42
N SER A 259 -6.53 25.40 -26.17
CA SER A 259 -6.46 26.81 -25.81
C SER A 259 -5.10 27.44 -26.16
N ALA A 260 -4.01 26.69 -25.95
CA ALA A 260 -2.68 27.14 -26.34
C ALA A 260 -2.52 27.23 -27.87
N TYR A 261 -3.08 26.28 -28.61
CA TYR A 261 -3.09 26.31 -30.07
C TYR A 261 -3.81 27.54 -30.63
N HIS A 262 -5.01 27.87 -30.12
CA HIS A 262 -5.74 29.05 -30.58
C HIS A 262 -4.97 30.36 -30.32
N ARG A 263 -4.30 30.50 -29.16
CA ARG A 263 -3.47 31.69 -28.88
C ARG A 263 -2.29 31.84 -29.83
N LEU A 264 -1.69 30.73 -30.25
CA LEU A 264 -0.56 30.75 -31.20
C LEU A 264 -1.00 31.03 -32.63
N GLN A 265 -2.23 30.66 -33.00
CA GLN A 265 -2.73 30.83 -34.36
C GLN A 265 -2.82 32.30 -34.79
N ASP A 266 -2.97 33.22 -33.84
CA ASP A 266 -3.09 34.65 -34.09
C ASP A 266 -1.72 35.36 -34.23
N GLU A 267 -0.62 34.76 -33.75
CA GLU A 267 0.65 35.49 -33.52
C GLU A 267 1.96 34.76 -33.92
N ALA A 268 1.92 33.48 -34.29
CA ALA A 268 3.13 32.62 -34.27
C ALA A 268 3.77 32.25 -35.63
N ASN A 269 5.07 31.95 -35.57
CA ASN A 269 5.86 31.35 -36.65
C ASN A 269 5.45 29.88 -36.91
N SER A 270 5.58 29.41 -38.16
CA SER A 270 5.19 28.05 -38.59
C SER A 270 5.78 26.92 -37.72
N ASN A 271 6.96 27.10 -37.12
CA ASN A 271 7.60 26.09 -36.29
C ASN A 271 6.90 25.88 -34.94
N GLU A 272 6.42 26.96 -34.30
CA GLU A 272 5.74 26.87 -33.00
C GLU A 272 4.35 26.22 -33.15
N VAL A 273 3.66 26.54 -34.24
CA VAL A 273 2.40 25.89 -34.62
C VAL A 273 2.60 24.38 -34.84
N GLN A 274 3.69 23.97 -35.51
CA GLN A 274 4.03 22.55 -35.69
C GLN A 274 4.31 21.84 -34.35
N HIS A 275 5.06 22.47 -33.44
CA HIS A 275 5.31 21.90 -32.11
C HIS A 275 4.01 21.75 -31.32
N MET A 276 3.10 22.73 -31.40
CA MET A 276 1.81 22.65 -30.73
C MET A 276 0.93 21.53 -31.29
N ARG A 277 0.92 21.34 -32.63
CA ARG A 277 0.22 20.22 -33.27
C ARG A 277 0.71 18.86 -32.76
N ALA A 278 2.01 18.69 -32.53
CA ALA A 278 2.55 17.46 -31.94
C ALA A 278 2.04 17.24 -30.50
N LEU A 279 1.92 18.29 -29.69
CA LEU A 279 1.33 18.21 -28.34
C LEU A 279 -0.17 17.91 -28.38
N MET A 280 -0.91 18.45 -29.36
CA MET A 280 -2.32 18.11 -29.57
C MET A 280 -2.50 16.62 -29.90
N GLU A 281 -1.65 16.07 -30.77
CA GLU A 281 -1.67 14.65 -31.12
C GLU A 281 -1.36 13.77 -29.89
N GLU A 282 -0.38 14.17 -29.07
CA GLU A 282 -0.06 13.50 -27.82
C GLU A 282 -1.23 13.53 -26.82
N ALA A 283 -1.90 14.67 -26.69
CA ALA A 283 -3.09 14.82 -25.85
C ALA A 283 -4.27 13.95 -26.35
N LEU A 284 -4.49 13.85 -27.66
CA LEU A 284 -5.51 12.95 -28.23
C LEU A 284 -5.22 11.48 -27.94
N ARG A 285 -3.97 11.05 -28.15
CA ARG A 285 -3.55 9.67 -27.83
C ARG A 285 -3.69 9.39 -26.33
N PHE A 286 -3.36 10.35 -25.48
CA PHE A 286 -3.56 10.26 -24.04
C PHE A 286 -5.05 10.15 -23.68
N ALA A 287 -5.88 11.04 -24.23
CA ALA A 287 -7.32 11.04 -24.00
C ALA A 287 -7.95 9.70 -24.41
N PHE A 288 -7.56 9.14 -25.57
CA PHE A 288 -8.04 7.83 -25.99
C PHE A 288 -7.67 6.70 -25.01
N LYS A 289 -6.49 6.74 -24.39
CA LYS A 289 -6.12 5.78 -23.32
C LYS A 289 -7.03 5.92 -22.10
N CYS A 290 -7.36 7.15 -21.69
CA CYS A 290 -8.31 7.40 -20.61
C CYS A 290 -9.72 6.91 -20.97
N HIS A 291 -10.17 7.13 -22.22
CA HIS A 291 -11.44 6.61 -22.73
C HIS A 291 -11.52 5.08 -22.62
N GLN A 292 -10.50 4.38 -23.12
CA GLN A 292 -10.44 2.90 -23.05
C GLN A 292 -10.44 2.40 -21.60
N PHE A 293 -9.76 3.12 -20.71
CA PHE A 293 -9.66 2.77 -19.30
C PHE A 293 -10.97 3.00 -18.52
N ALA A 294 -11.62 4.15 -18.73
CA ALA A 294 -12.86 4.51 -18.05
C ALA A 294 -14.11 3.82 -18.66
N GLY A 295 -13.97 3.27 -19.87
CA GLY A 295 -15.07 2.63 -20.60
C GLY A 295 -15.95 3.61 -21.39
N GLY A 296 -15.48 4.84 -21.62
CA GLY A 296 -16.22 5.86 -22.35
C GLY A 296 -15.85 7.28 -21.93
N PHE A 297 -16.38 8.24 -22.69
CA PHE A 297 -16.40 9.66 -22.33
C PHE A 297 -17.82 10.13 -22.08
N ASP A 298 -17.94 11.21 -21.31
CA ASP A 298 -19.16 12.01 -21.27
C ASP A 298 -19.29 12.88 -22.54
N GLN A 299 -20.47 13.46 -22.73
CA GLN A 299 -20.79 14.26 -23.91
C GLN A 299 -19.83 15.46 -24.09
N GLU A 300 -19.46 16.09 -22.99
CA GLU A 300 -18.55 17.23 -22.99
C GLU A 300 -17.16 16.82 -23.49
N THR A 301 -16.58 15.77 -22.90
CA THR A 301 -15.25 15.29 -23.25
C THR A 301 -15.22 14.73 -24.68
N THR A 302 -16.30 14.07 -25.13
CA THR A 302 -16.44 13.64 -26.53
C THR A 302 -16.42 14.85 -27.49
N SER A 303 -17.16 15.91 -27.17
CA SER A 303 -17.20 17.12 -28.00
C SER A 303 -15.84 17.80 -28.09
N LEU A 304 -15.13 17.87 -26.97
CA LEU A 304 -13.77 18.41 -26.91
C LEU A 304 -12.77 17.58 -27.71
N PHE A 305 -12.84 16.25 -27.62
CA PHE A 305 -12.00 15.34 -28.41
C PHE A 305 -12.20 15.57 -29.92
N VAL A 306 -13.46 15.67 -30.37
CA VAL A 306 -13.80 15.95 -31.77
C VAL A 306 -13.30 17.31 -32.21
N ALA A 307 -13.46 18.35 -31.38
CA ALA A 307 -12.98 19.70 -31.67
C ALA A 307 -11.46 19.74 -31.82
N LEU A 308 -10.73 19.11 -30.88
CA LEU A 308 -9.27 19.02 -30.92
C LEU A 308 -8.78 18.25 -32.16
N ASN A 309 -9.44 17.14 -32.50
CA ASN A 309 -9.12 16.36 -33.69
C ASN A 309 -9.39 17.15 -34.98
N SER A 310 -10.48 17.90 -35.04
CA SER A 310 -10.83 18.75 -36.19
C SER A 310 -9.83 19.89 -36.38
N ALA A 311 -9.38 20.51 -35.28
CA ALA A 311 -8.34 21.53 -35.31
C ALA A 311 -6.99 21.01 -35.79
N LEU A 312 -6.67 19.74 -35.49
CA LEU A 312 -5.46 19.06 -35.95
C LEU A 312 -5.53 18.68 -37.45
N HIS A 313 -6.73 18.32 -37.94
CA HIS A 313 -6.99 17.89 -39.32
C HIS A 313 -8.08 18.72 -40.03
N PRO A 314 -7.83 19.99 -40.41
CA PRO A 314 -8.85 20.87 -40.97
C PRO A 314 -9.39 20.50 -42.37
N GLN A 315 -8.93 19.40 -43.00
CA GLN A 315 -9.13 19.12 -44.43
C GLN A 315 -9.77 17.76 -44.77
N GLU A 316 -10.34 17.02 -43.81
CA GLU A 316 -11.06 15.75 -44.10
C GLU A 316 -12.60 15.87 -44.16
N SER A 317 -13.18 17.06 -43.98
CA SER A 317 -14.65 17.24 -43.98
C SER A 317 -15.24 17.78 -45.29
N SER A 318 -14.47 17.81 -46.38
CA SER A 318 -14.95 18.29 -47.68
C SER A 318 -14.37 17.52 -48.86
N THR A 319 -14.83 16.28 -49.06
CA THR A 319 -15.01 15.73 -50.40
C THR A 319 -16.49 15.84 -50.76
N PRO A 320 -16.88 16.73 -51.69
CA PRO A 320 -18.18 16.62 -52.34
C PRO A 320 -18.15 15.34 -53.17
N ALA A 321 -19.18 14.50 -53.02
CA ALA A 321 -19.45 13.45 -53.98
C ALA A 321 -19.72 14.12 -55.34
N GLU A 322 -18.74 14.09 -56.24
CA GLU A 322 -18.95 14.39 -57.65
C GLU A 322 -19.75 13.25 -58.29
N SER A 323 -20.98 13.63 -58.69
CA SER A 323 -21.78 13.20 -59.85
C SER A 323 -21.85 11.72 -60.23
#